data_AF-A0A838TM81-F1
#
_entry.id   AF-A0A838TM81-F1
#
_cell.length_a   1.000
_cell.length_b   1.000
_cell.length_c   1.000
_cell.angle_alpha   90.00
_cell.angle_beta   90.00
_cell.angle_gamma   90.00
#
_symmetry.space_group_name_H-M   'P 1'
#
loop_
_entity.id
_entity.type
_entity.pdbx_description
1 polymer ?
#
loop_
_entity_poly.entity_id
_entity_poly.type
_entity_poly.pdbx_seq_one_letter_code
_entity_poly.pdbx_strand_id
1 'polypeptide(L)'
;FIKWDEDNIVFKPWQYLDAKGNPAGIRILGVLQRIALAYFFASVIIHFFKVRGAFVAAAVIILGYWFLCVAGNPTDPFSLQGWFGTNVDRNILGDAHMYKGEGVIFDPEGLMSLFAAIVQVMFGYFVGDYILKKGKTHEMVNGLFVAGCVLALAGLCWGMVFPINKKIWTSSYTIYTTGLALLTLSVLIYIIEFKNWRGWWSKFFDVFGKNPLFIFVLSGALPRLLGLIRIPNGLNPQGQPLYTTPFGWFYEHVCKPISSNLNNGSLLYAVCMILMYWLIVWFMDKKKIYIRV
;
A
#
# COMPACT_ATOMS: atom_id res chain seq x y z
N PHE A 1 -14.71 10.18 -8.70
CA PHE A 1 -14.98 11.46 -9.37
C PHE A 1 -16.43 11.91 -9.28
N ILE A 2 -17.29 11.14 -8.60
CA ILE A 2 -18.70 11.43 -8.48
C ILE A 2 -19.05 11.30 -7.00
N LYS A 3 -19.98 12.13 -6.52
CA LYS A 3 -20.55 12.06 -5.18
C LYS A 3 -22.05 12.21 -5.27
N TRP A 4 -22.72 11.76 -4.22
CA TRP A 4 -24.07 12.25 -3.96
C TRP A 4 -23.99 13.65 -3.37
N ASP A 5 -24.84 14.53 -3.87
CA ASP A 5 -25.15 15.82 -3.28
C ASP A 5 -26.67 15.89 -3.18
N GLU A 6 -27.17 15.89 -1.95
CA GLU A 6 -28.59 15.65 -1.67
C GLU A 6 -29.06 14.33 -2.32
N ASP A 7 -29.95 14.42 -3.32
CA ASP A 7 -30.52 13.31 -4.09
C ASP A 7 -30.03 13.25 -5.54
N ASN A 8 -28.98 14.00 -5.88
CA ASN A 8 -28.38 13.99 -7.22
C ASN A 8 -26.97 13.42 -7.20
N ILE A 9 -26.64 12.70 -8.27
CA ILE A 9 -25.30 12.22 -8.55
C ILE A 9 -24.56 13.33 -9.30
N VAL A 10 -23.60 13.98 -8.65
CA VAL A 10 -22.83 15.09 -9.23
C VAL A 10 -21.35 14.75 -9.34
N PHE A 11 -20.67 15.36 -10.31
CA PHE A 11 -19.21 15.27 -10.38
C PHE A 11 -18.58 15.97 -9.17
N LYS A 12 -17.56 15.34 -8.58
CA LYS A 12 -16.74 15.98 -7.55
C LYS A 12 -15.95 17.09 -8.22
N PRO A 13 -16.16 18.37 -7.84
CA PRO A 13 -15.34 19.44 -8.35
C PRO A 13 -13.88 19.25 -7.91
N TRP A 14 -12.97 19.88 -8.64
CA TRP A 14 -11.52 19.80 -8.36
C TRP A 14 -11.21 20.21 -6.92
N GLN A 15 -11.83 21.30 -6.46
CA GLN A 15 -11.80 21.80 -5.09
C GLN A 15 -13.19 22.31 -4.70
N TYR A 16 -13.58 22.11 -3.45
CA TYR A 16 -14.82 22.59 -2.84
C TYR A 16 -14.65 22.75 -1.32
N LEU A 17 -15.59 23.40 -0.65
CA LEU A 17 -15.65 23.40 0.82
C LEU A 17 -16.54 22.26 1.28
N ASP A 18 -16.07 21.47 2.25
CA ASP A 18 -16.91 20.46 2.88
C ASP A 18 -17.99 21.08 3.78
N ALA A 19 -18.89 20.25 4.31
CA ALA A 19 -19.98 20.70 5.20
C ALA A 19 -19.48 21.39 6.50
N LYS A 20 -18.18 21.28 6.82
CA LYS A 20 -17.53 21.92 7.96
C LYS A 20 -16.70 23.15 7.55
N GLY A 21 -16.77 23.58 6.29
CA GLY A 21 -16.04 24.72 5.76
C GLY A 21 -14.57 24.45 5.45
N ASN A 22 -14.10 23.20 5.46
CA ASN A 22 -12.70 22.88 5.15
C ASN A 22 -12.51 22.66 3.64
N PRO A 23 -11.37 23.08 3.06
CA PRO A 23 -11.08 22.89 1.64
C PRO A 23 -10.90 21.41 1.33
N ALA A 24 -11.80 20.79 0.57
CA ALA A 24 -11.77 19.41 0.11
C ALA A 24 -11.66 19.33 -1.42
N GLY A 25 -11.17 18.21 -1.94
CA GLY A 25 -10.93 18.08 -3.37
C GLY A 25 -10.59 16.66 -3.79
N ILE A 26 -10.20 16.52 -5.05
CA ILE A 26 -9.71 15.25 -5.59
C ILE A 26 -8.29 15.03 -5.05
N ARG A 27 -8.07 13.91 -4.35
CA ARG A 27 -6.73 13.54 -3.88
C ARG A 27 -5.80 13.25 -5.06
N ILE A 28 -4.64 13.93 -5.11
CA ILE A 28 -3.69 13.81 -6.22
C ILE A 28 -2.81 12.56 -6.05
N LEU A 29 -2.11 12.46 -4.91
CA LEU A 29 -1.23 11.34 -4.64
C LEU A 29 -1.97 10.20 -3.97
N GLY A 30 -1.79 9.00 -4.52
CA GLY A 30 -2.25 7.76 -3.94
C GLY A 30 -1.22 6.67 -4.19
N VAL A 31 -1.55 5.45 -3.79
CA VAL A 31 -0.62 4.31 -3.87
C VAL A 31 -0.11 4.07 -5.29
N LEU A 32 -0.97 4.16 -6.32
CA LEU A 32 -0.56 3.94 -7.71
C LEU A 32 0.38 5.04 -8.23
N GLN A 33 0.06 6.30 -7.95
CA GLN A 33 0.90 7.45 -8.34
C GLN A 33 2.26 7.35 -7.67
N ARG A 34 2.29 7.01 -6.38
CA ARG A 34 3.52 6.77 -5.64
C ARG A 34 4.36 5.65 -6.25
N ILE A 35 3.73 4.52 -6.58
CA ILE A 35 4.41 3.41 -7.27
C ILE A 35 5.00 3.91 -8.58
N ALA A 36 4.22 4.61 -9.42
CA ALA A 36 4.71 5.13 -10.70
C ALA A 36 5.93 6.05 -10.54
N LEU A 37 5.87 7.00 -9.61
CA LEU A 37 7.00 7.91 -9.32
C LEU A 37 8.22 7.16 -8.78
N ALA A 38 8.01 6.23 -7.84
CA ALA A 38 9.09 5.45 -7.24
C ALA A 38 9.81 4.60 -8.30
N TYR A 39 9.07 3.93 -9.18
CA TYR A 39 9.64 3.18 -10.30
C TYR A 39 10.36 4.09 -11.29
N PHE A 40 9.79 5.24 -11.64
CA PHE A 40 10.42 6.20 -12.54
C PHE A 40 11.79 6.64 -12.00
N PHE A 41 11.86 7.19 -10.79
CA PHE A 41 13.12 7.65 -10.22
C PHE A 41 14.12 6.51 -9.97
N ALA A 42 13.66 5.36 -9.46
CA ALA A 42 14.53 4.21 -9.27
C ALA A 42 15.16 3.76 -10.61
N SER A 43 14.37 3.69 -11.68
CA SER A 43 14.83 3.30 -13.01
C SER A 43 15.88 4.27 -13.57
N VAL A 44 15.65 5.58 -13.42
CA VAL A 44 16.58 6.64 -13.84
C VAL A 44 17.90 6.51 -13.06
N ILE A 45 17.84 6.37 -11.74
CA ILE A 45 19.03 6.23 -10.89
C ILE A 45 19.83 4.98 -11.31
N ILE A 46 19.16 3.84 -11.46
CA ILE A 46 19.81 2.58 -11.84
C ILE A 46 20.42 2.66 -13.23
N HIS A 47 19.72 3.28 -14.19
CA HIS A 47 20.18 3.42 -15.56
C HIS A 47 21.48 4.24 -15.65
N PHE A 48 21.53 5.41 -15.00
CA PHE A 48 22.68 6.30 -15.09
C PHE A 48 23.84 5.88 -14.18
N PHE A 49 23.57 5.47 -12.93
CA PHE A 49 24.62 5.18 -11.95
C PHE A 49 25.08 3.72 -11.95
N LYS A 50 24.43 2.85 -12.75
CA LYS A 50 24.62 1.39 -12.76
C LYS A 50 24.37 0.78 -11.37
N VAL A 51 24.53 -0.53 -11.23
CA VAL A 51 24.24 -1.24 -9.97
C VAL A 51 25.06 -0.71 -8.78
N ARG A 52 26.36 -0.48 -8.97
CA ARG A 52 27.26 -0.02 -7.90
C ARG A 52 26.93 1.41 -7.44
N GLY A 53 26.74 2.33 -8.38
CA GLY A 53 26.39 3.72 -8.04
C GLY A 53 24.96 3.84 -7.51
N ALA A 54 24.03 3.01 -8.00
CA ALA A 54 22.68 2.94 -7.46
C ALA A 54 22.67 2.49 -5.98
N PHE A 55 23.55 1.56 -5.58
CA PHE A 55 23.67 1.17 -4.17
C PHE A 55 24.12 2.34 -3.28
N VAL A 56 25.10 3.12 -3.74
CA VAL A 56 25.54 4.33 -3.04
C VAL A 56 24.43 5.38 -2.99
N ALA A 57 23.73 5.61 -4.10
CA ALA A 57 22.60 6.52 -4.15
C ALA A 57 21.48 6.11 -3.19
N ALA A 58 21.16 4.81 -3.12
CA ALA A 58 20.20 4.28 -2.16
C ALA A 58 20.61 4.58 -0.71
N ALA A 59 21.87 4.35 -0.35
CA ALA A 59 22.40 4.65 0.98
C ALA A 59 22.32 6.15 1.32
N VAL A 60 22.70 7.01 0.36
CA VAL A 60 22.62 8.48 0.52
C VAL A 60 21.18 8.92 0.70
N ILE A 61 20.23 8.39 -0.07
CA ILE A 61 18.82 8.76 0.03
C ILE A 61 18.22 8.36 1.38
N ILE A 62 18.44 7.13 1.87
CA ILE A 62 17.85 6.70 3.15
C ILE A 62 18.49 7.39 4.36
N LEU A 63 19.80 7.68 4.32
CA LEU A 63 20.48 8.42 5.38
C LEU A 63 20.11 9.90 5.35
N GLY A 64 20.07 10.50 4.16
CA GLY A 64 19.63 11.87 3.95
C GLY A 64 18.18 12.08 4.37
N TYR A 65 17.28 11.14 4.02
CA TYR A 65 15.89 11.21 4.46
C TYR A 65 15.75 11.09 5.98
N TRP A 66 16.51 10.19 6.62
CA TRP A 66 16.55 10.09 8.08
C TRP A 66 17.02 11.40 8.72
N PHE A 67 18.09 11.99 8.19
CA PHE A 67 18.61 13.28 8.65
C PHE A 67 17.55 14.39 8.51
N LEU A 68 16.88 14.49 7.36
CA LEU A 68 15.82 15.47 7.12
C LEU A 68 14.64 15.31 8.10
N CYS A 69 14.25 14.06 8.43
CA CYS A 69 13.21 13.80 9.41
C CYS A 69 13.58 14.38 10.79
N VAL A 70 14.83 14.18 11.22
CA VAL A 70 15.30 14.63 12.54
C VAL A 70 15.57 16.14 12.56
N ALA A 71 16.20 16.67 11.52
CA ALA A 71 16.60 18.08 11.43
C ALA A 71 15.43 19.02 11.15
N GLY A 72 14.41 18.57 10.41
CA GLY A 72 13.28 19.41 10.02
C GLY A 72 12.38 19.82 11.18
N ASN A 73 12.23 18.95 12.19
CA ASN A 73 11.59 19.30 13.44
C ASN A 73 12.13 18.41 14.59
N PRO A 74 13.20 18.84 15.29
CA PRO A 74 13.80 18.04 16.35
C PRO A 74 12.87 17.77 17.55
N THR A 75 11.85 18.61 17.74
CA THR A 75 10.93 18.49 18.90
C THR A 75 9.86 17.43 18.70
N ASP A 76 9.43 17.21 17.46
CA ASP A 76 8.41 16.22 17.11
C ASP A 76 8.58 15.68 15.68
N PRO A 77 9.68 14.94 15.40
CA PRO A 77 10.08 14.60 14.04
C PRO A 77 9.20 13.54 13.38
N PHE A 78 8.40 12.79 14.15
CA PHE A 78 7.73 11.58 13.69
C PHE A 78 6.20 11.58 13.88
N SER A 79 5.61 12.64 14.42
CA SER A 79 4.15 12.76 14.46
C SER A 79 3.58 13.20 13.12
N LEU A 80 2.25 13.05 12.97
CA LEU A 80 1.54 13.44 11.75
C LEU A 80 1.61 14.95 11.48
N GLN A 81 1.66 15.77 12.53
CA GLN A 81 1.68 17.23 12.42
C GLN A 81 3.10 17.79 12.42
N GLY A 82 3.99 17.20 13.23
CA GLY A 82 5.35 17.68 13.44
C GLY A 82 6.34 17.24 12.36
N TRP A 83 6.06 16.15 11.64
CA TRP A 83 6.93 15.66 10.56
C TRP A 83 7.12 16.72 9.46
N PHE A 84 8.37 17.00 9.11
CA PHE A 84 8.74 18.07 8.17
C PHE A 84 8.00 17.99 6.82
N GLY A 85 7.73 16.76 6.37
CA GLY A 85 7.14 16.52 5.07
C GLY A 85 5.68 16.98 4.97
N THR A 86 4.96 17.04 6.10
CA THR A 86 3.57 17.50 6.13
C THR A 86 3.47 18.94 5.59
N ASN A 87 4.35 19.84 6.02
CA ASN A 87 4.32 21.23 5.56
C ASN A 87 4.74 21.37 4.09
N VAL A 88 5.72 20.58 3.64
CA VAL A 88 6.17 20.59 2.24
C VAL A 88 5.08 20.07 1.33
N ASP A 89 4.45 18.95 1.67
CA ASP A 89 3.38 18.35 0.88
C ASP A 89 2.15 19.28 0.85
N ARG A 90 1.81 19.96 1.95
CA ARG A 90 0.74 20.96 2.00
C ARG A 90 1.00 22.15 1.06
N ASN A 91 2.23 22.66 1.03
CA ASN A 91 2.59 23.79 0.17
C ASN A 91 2.56 23.43 -1.32
N ILE A 92 2.89 22.20 -1.69
CA ILE A 92 2.97 21.77 -3.09
C ILE A 92 1.62 21.24 -3.60
N LEU A 93 0.95 20.38 -2.82
CA LEU A 93 -0.28 19.71 -3.24
C LEU A 93 -1.53 20.52 -2.87
N GLY A 94 -1.45 21.34 -1.82
CA GLY A 94 -2.58 22.06 -1.25
C GLY A 94 -3.46 21.19 -0.36
N ASP A 95 -4.05 21.80 0.67
CA ASP A 95 -4.88 21.15 1.69
C ASP A 95 -6.11 20.41 1.11
N ALA A 96 -6.60 20.85 -0.05
CA ALA A 96 -7.73 20.22 -0.75
C ALA A 96 -7.41 18.85 -1.35
N HIS A 97 -6.15 18.61 -1.72
CA HIS A 97 -5.73 17.47 -2.53
C HIS A 97 -4.95 16.40 -1.75
N MET A 98 -4.81 16.59 -0.44
CA MET A 98 -4.15 15.66 0.46
C MET A 98 -5.13 14.69 1.13
N TYR A 99 -4.59 13.59 1.64
CA TYR A 99 -5.33 12.66 2.49
C TYR A 99 -5.76 13.29 3.83
N LYS A 100 -6.94 12.87 4.31
CA LYS A 100 -7.57 13.38 5.54
C LYS A 100 -8.14 12.29 6.46
N GLY A 101 -7.87 11.02 6.14
CA GLY A 101 -8.46 9.89 6.88
C GLY A 101 -7.92 9.73 8.30
N GLU A 102 -6.84 10.43 8.65
CA GLU A 102 -6.20 10.38 9.98
C GLU A 102 -6.73 11.46 10.94
N GLY A 103 -7.78 12.19 10.55
CA GLY A 103 -8.31 13.32 11.33
C GLY A 103 -7.48 14.61 11.24
N VAL A 104 -6.31 14.56 10.59
CA VAL A 104 -5.43 15.70 10.30
C VAL A 104 -5.08 15.72 8.81
N ILE A 105 -4.69 16.89 8.30
CA ILE A 105 -4.21 17.04 6.91
C ILE A 105 -2.79 16.47 6.85
N PHE A 106 -2.69 15.22 6.40
CA PHE A 106 -1.44 14.47 6.34
C PHE A 106 -1.55 13.43 5.23
N ASP A 107 -0.59 13.40 4.31
CA ASP A 107 -0.60 12.47 3.18
C ASP A 107 0.47 11.36 3.34
N PRO A 108 0.07 10.10 3.65
CA PRO A 108 1.03 9.01 3.79
C PRO A 108 1.72 8.61 2.47
N GLU A 109 1.13 8.99 1.34
CA GLU A 109 1.66 8.78 0.00
C GLU A 109 2.20 10.09 -0.61
N GLY A 110 2.50 11.09 0.22
CA GLY A 110 3.05 12.39 -0.13
C GLY A 110 4.43 12.34 -0.81
N LEU A 111 4.91 13.50 -1.26
CA LEU A 111 6.17 13.59 -2.00
C LEU A 111 7.37 13.33 -1.08
N MET A 112 7.30 13.76 0.18
CA MET A 112 8.43 13.62 1.09
C MET A 112 8.62 12.18 1.60
N SER A 113 7.58 11.36 1.65
CA SER A 113 7.71 9.93 1.98
C SER A 113 8.15 9.09 0.77
N LEU A 114 8.25 9.69 -0.43
CA LEU A 114 8.66 9.02 -1.66
C LEU A 114 10.13 8.59 -1.65
N PHE A 115 11.01 9.33 -0.98
CA PHE A 115 12.46 9.07 -0.97
C PHE A 115 12.79 7.63 -0.53
N ALA A 116 12.25 7.21 0.61
CA ALA A 116 12.47 5.85 1.11
C ALA A 116 11.75 4.79 0.25
N ALA A 117 10.61 5.13 -0.37
CA ALA A 117 9.92 4.22 -1.31
C ALA A 117 10.72 4.00 -2.60
N ILE A 118 11.40 5.02 -3.14
CA ILE A 118 12.33 4.87 -4.28
C ILE A 118 13.39 3.84 -3.94
N VAL A 119 14.00 3.94 -2.76
CA VAL A 119 15.05 3.00 -2.33
C VAL A 119 14.50 1.59 -2.13
N GLN A 120 13.25 1.45 -1.68
CA GLN A 120 12.61 0.14 -1.58
C GLN A 120 12.44 -0.54 -2.96
N VAL A 121 12.09 0.24 -4.00
CA VAL A 121 12.05 -0.27 -5.38
C VAL A 121 13.45 -0.66 -5.85
N MET A 122 14.47 0.14 -5.53
CA MET A 122 15.87 -0.18 -5.87
C MET A 122 16.33 -1.48 -5.20
N PHE A 123 15.98 -1.73 -3.94
CA PHE A 123 16.27 -3.01 -3.29
C PHE A 123 15.60 -4.18 -4.02
N GLY A 124 14.33 -4.02 -4.44
CA GLY A 124 13.64 -5.02 -5.26
C GLY A 124 14.39 -5.32 -6.56
N TYR A 125 14.91 -4.29 -7.23
CA TYR A 125 15.75 -4.47 -8.42
C TYR A 125 17.05 -5.22 -8.12
N PHE A 126 17.78 -4.84 -7.06
CA PHE A 126 19.04 -5.51 -6.69
C PHE A 126 18.84 -7.00 -6.39
N VAL A 127 17.72 -7.33 -5.76
CA VAL A 127 17.34 -8.71 -5.44
C VAL A 127 17.03 -9.48 -6.72
N GLY A 128 16.27 -8.89 -7.65
CA GLY A 128 16.02 -9.48 -8.97
C GLY A 128 17.32 -9.72 -9.76
N ASP A 129 18.20 -8.71 -9.82
CA ASP A 129 19.51 -8.81 -10.48
C ASP A 129 20.38 -9.91 -9.86
N TYR A 130 20.40 -10.01 -8.53
CA TYR A 130 21.12 -11.07 -7.80
C TYR A 130 20.59 -12.47 -8.14
N ILE A 131 19.25 -12.66 -8.12
CA ILE A 131 18.61 -13.95 -8.46
C ILE A 131 18.96 -14.35 -9.90
N LEU A 132 18.88 -13.42 -10.85
CA LEU A 132 19.18 -13.69 -12.25
C LEU A 132 20.66 -14.06 -12.47
N LYS A 133 21.59 -13.35 -11.81
CA LYS A 133 23.04 -13.60 -11.96
C LYS A 133 23.51 -14.88 -11.29
N LYS A 134 23.01 -15.19 -10.10
CA LYS A 134 23.41 -16.40 -9.35
C LYS A 134 22.68 -17.66 -9.82
N GLY A 135 21.54 -17.51 -10.49
CA GLY A 135 20.69 -18.62 -10.91
C GLY A 135 19.97 -19.29 -9.74
N LYS A 136 19.16 -20.32 -10.05
CA LYS A 136 18.35 -21.07 -9.08
C LYS A 136 19.20 -22.09 -8.31
N THR A 137 20.17 -21.60 -7.53
CA THR A 137 21.09 -22.42 -6.73
C THR A 137 20.78 -22.31 -5.23
N HIS A 138 21.20 -23.29 -4.44
CA HIS A 138 21.07 -23.22 -2.97
C HIS A 138 21.85 -22.04 -2.39
N GLU A 139 23.01 -21.71 -2.97
CA GLU A 139 23.79 -20.53 -2.57
C GLU A 139 23.02 -19.23 -2.76
N MET A 140 22.26 -19.09 -3.86
CA MET A 140 21.42 -17.92 -4.11
C MET A 140 20.38 -17.77 -3.00
N VAL A 141 19.64 -18.84 -2.70
CA VAL A 141 18.61 -18.82 -1.65
C VAL A 141 19.19 -18.52 -0.28
N ASN A 142 20.31 -19.15 0.08
CA ASN A 142 21.01 -18.90 1.33
C ASN A 142 21.48 -17.44 1.41
N GLY A 143 22.01 -16.89 0.32
CA GLY A 143 22.40 -15.48 0.25
C GLY A 143 21.21 -14.53 0.46
N LEU A 144 20.06 -14.81 -0.13
CA LEU A 144 18.83 -14.03 0.10
C LEU A 144 18.35 -14.13 1.55
N PHE A 145 18.40 -15.33 2.14
CA PHE A 145 17.99 -15.55 3.52
C PHE A 145 18.89 -14.78 4.49
N VAL A 146 20.22 -14.88 4.32
CA VAL A 146 21.20 -14.16 5.14
C VAL A 146 21.04 -12.65 4.97
N ALA A 147 20.91 -12.15 3.73
CA ALA A 147 20.65 -10.73 3.48
C ALA A 147 19.33 -10.27 4.12
N GLY A 148 18.29 -11.11 4.07
CA GLY A 148 17.01 -10.87 4.74
C GLY A 148 17.14 -10.74 6.25
N CYS A 149 17.88 -11.65 6.91
CA CYS A 149 18.18 -11.57 8.33
C CYS A 149 18.95 -10.31 8.70
N VAL A 150 20.00 -9.98 7.92
CA VAL A 150 20.83 -8.79 8.15
C VAL A 150 20.01 -7.51 8.00
N LEU A 151 19.21 -7.37 6.95
CA LEU A 151 18.35 -6.20 6.74
C LEU A 151 17.23 -6.11 7.78
N ALA A 152 16.62 -7.23 8.15
CA ALA A 152 15.60 -7.23 9.20
C ALA A 152 16.19 -6.79 10.55
N LEU A 153 17.34 -7.33 10.94
CA LEU A 153 18.03 -6.94 12.16
C LEU A 153 18.48 -5.47 12.11
N ALA A 154 19.09 -5.04 11.01
CA ALA A 154 19.51 -3.65 10.81
C ALA A 154 18.31 -2.68 10.89
N GLY A 155 17.17 -3.05 10.31
CA GLY A 155 15.93 -2.27 10.38
C GLY A 155 15.36 -2.19 11.81
N LEU A 156 15.44 -3.27 12.58
CA LEU A 156 15.04 -3.30 13.99
C LEU A 156 15.96 -2.43 14.86
N CYS A 157 17.28 -2.55 14.70
CA CYS A 157 18.25 -1.73 15.43
C CYS A 157 18.09 -0.25 15.07
N TRP A 158 17.93 0.07 13.78
CA TRP A 158 17.65 1.45 13.36
C TRP A 158 16.29 1.93 13.90
N GLY A 159 15.32 1.04 14.02
CA GLY A 159 14.03 1.26 14.69
C GLY A 159 14.11 1.88 16.08
N MET A 160 15.22 1.67 16.80
CA MET A 160 15.44 2.22 18.14
C MET A 160 15.70 3.74 18.15
N VAL A 161 16.25 4.28 17.05
CA VAL A 161 16.55 5.73 16.90
C VAL A 161 15.72 6.41 15.82
N PHE A 162 15.18 5.63 14.88
CA PHE A 162 14.25 6.08 13.85
C PHE A 162 13.09 5.09 13.78
N PRO A 163 11.91 5.40 14.38
CA PRO A 163 10.83 4.43 14.52
C PRO A 163 10.42 3.77 13.20
N ILE A 164 10.11 2.48 13.25
CA ILE A 164 9.55 1.74 12.13
C ILE A 164 8.12 2.24 11.89
N ASN A 165 7.95 3.18 10.96
CA ASN A 165 6.69 3.86 10.73
C ASN A 165 6.32 3.84 9.24
N LYS A 166 5.20 3.15 8.95
CA LYS A 166 4.65 3.02 7.61
C LYS A 166 4.08 4.32 7.05
N LYS A 167 3.48 5.17 7.89
CA LYS A 167 2.75 6.38 7.44
C LYS A 167 3.67 7.38 6.75
N ILE A 168 4.85 7.63 7.31
CA ILE A 168 5.88 8.46 6.68
C ILE A 168 6.94 7.62 5.94
N TRP A 169 6.76 6.30 5.88
CA TRP A 169 7.66 5.37 5.20
C TRP A 169 9.12 5.53 5.61
N THR A 170 9.41 5.38 6.91
CA THR A 170 10.75 5.65 7.44
C THR A 170 11.81 4.75 6.82
N SER A 171 13.07 5.22 6.79
CA SER A 171 14.21 4.41 6.33
C SER A 171 14.33 3.09 7.09
N SER A 172 14.09 3.10 8.40
CA SER A 172 14.04 1.87 9.21
C SER A 172 12.91 0.93 8.78
N TYR A 173 11.73 1.46 8.46
CA TYR A 173 10.63 0.68 7.87
C TYR A 173 11.00 0.08 6.51
N THR A 174 11.63 0.85 5.63
CA THR A 174 12.09 0.36 4.32
C THR A 174 13.10 -0.77 4.44
N ILE A 175 14.11 -0.63 5.31
CA ILE A 175 15.13 -1.65 5.52
C ILE A 175 14.52 -2.90 6.17
N TYR A 176 13.72 -2.73 7.22
CA TYR A 176 13.08 -3.82 7.93
C TYR A 176 12.15 -4.65 7.04
N THR A 177 11.25 -3.97 6.31
CA THR A 177 10.28 -4.65 5.44
C THR A 177 10.93 -5.26 4.20
N THR A 178 12.00 -4.67 3.67
CA THR A 178 12.84 -5.33 2.66
C THR A 178 13.41 -6.63 3.21
N GLY A 179 13.97 -6.63 4.43
CA GLY A 179 14.48 -7.84 5.08
C GLY A 179 13.44 -8.94 5.22
N LEU A 180 12.25 -8.61 5.74
CA LEU A 180 11.13 -9.54 5.84
C LEU A 180 10.68 -10.07 4.47
N ALA A 181 10.67 -9.23 3.44
CA ALA A 181 10.33 -9.64 2.09
C ALA A 181 11.36 -10.63 1.53
N LEU A 182 12.66 -10.45 1.79
CA LEU A 182 13.71 -11.40 1.38
C LEU A 182 13.62 -12.73 2.12
N LEU A 183 13.34 -12.70 3.42
CA LEU A 183 13.10 -13.92 4.18
C LEU A 183 11.90 -14.69 3.61
N THR A 184 10.79 -14.01 3.38
CA THR A 184 9.60 -14.61 2.76
C THR A 184 9.91 -15.16 1.37
N LEU A 185 10.58 -14.37 0.52
CA LEU A 185 10.94 -14.76 -0.84
C LEU A 185 11.88 -15.98 -0.85
N SER A 186 12.91 -15.99 0.00
CA SER A 186 13.86 -17.11 0.09
C SER A 186 13.18 -18.41 0.52
N VAL A 187 12.28 -18.35 1.51
CA VAL A 187 11.48 -19.51 1.94
C VAL A 187 10.56 -19.99 0.81
N LEU A 188 9.87 -19.08 0.12
CA LEU A 188 8.98 -19.44 -0.98
C LEU A 188 9.76 -20.06 -2.16
N ILE A 189 10.91 -19.49 -2.53
CA ILE A 189 11.78 -20.06 -3.57
C ILE A 189 12.25 -21.46 -3.15
N TYR A 190 12.69 -21.64 -1.90
CA TYR A 190 13.12 -22.95 -1.41
C TYR A 190 12.00 -24.00 -1.51
N ILE A 191 10.80 -23.68 -1.02
CA ILE A 191 9.66 -24.60 -1.01
C ILE A 191 9.20 -24.93 -2.44
N ILE A 192 9.10 -23.93 -3.31
CA ILE A 192 8.51 -24.10 -4.66
C ILE A 192 9.52 -24.68 -5.65
N GLU A 193 10.76 -24.20 -5.64
CA GLU A 193 11.76 -24.56 -6.66
C GLU A 193 12.64 -25.75 -6.23
N PHE A 194 12.96 -25.90 -4.94
CA PHE A 194 13.87 -26.97 -4.49
C PHE A 194 13.12 -28.17 -3.89
N LYS A 195 12.08 -27.91 -3.09
CA LYS A 195 11.21 -28.99 -2.56
C LYS A 195 10.13 -29.42 -3.55
N ASN A 196 9.99 -28.71 -4.67
CA ASN A 196 8.98 -28.94 -5.71
C ASN A 196 7.57 -29.10 -5.12
N TRP A 197 7.26 -28.38 -4.04
CA TRP A 197 6.02 -28.50 -3.30
C TRP A 197 4.90 -27.73 -4.00
N ARG A 198 4.61 -28.13 -5.24
CA ARG A 198 3.62 -27.50 -6.10
C ARG A 198 2.30 -28.25 -5.97
N GLY A 199 1.22 -27.51 -5.78
CA GLY A 199 -0.09 -28.09 -5.55
C GLY A 199 -1.21 -27.05 -5.58
N TRP A 200 -2.36 -27.43 -5.01
CA TRP A 200 -3.53 -26.54 -4.96
C TRP A 200 -3.23 -25.23 -4.23
N TRP A 201 -2.49 -25.27 -3.12
CA TRP A 201 -2.10 -24.07 -2.36
C TRP A 201 -1.32 -23.08 -3.24
N SER A 202 -0.32 -23.54 -4.00
CA SER A 202 0.49 -22.67 -4.85
C SER A 202 -0.33 -22.07 -5.98
N LYS A 203 -1.27 -22.87 -6.56
CA LYS A 203 -2.19 -22.41 -7.60
C LYS A 203 -3.16 -21.35 -7.07
N PHE A 204 -3.65 -21.52 -5.84
CA PHE A 204 -4.53 -20.54 -5.20
C PHE A 204 -3.89 -19.15 -5.16
N PHE A 205 -2.63 -19.05 -4.77
CA PHE A 205 -1.88 -17.78 -4.72
C PHE A 205 -1.38 -17.31 -6.09
N ASP A 206 -1.00 -18.22 -6.99
CA ASP A 206 -0.53 -17.91 -8.34
C ASP A 206 -1.57 -17.09 -9.14
N VAL A 207 -2.84 -17.44 -8.99
CA VAL A 207 -3.96 -16.72 -9.62
C VAL A 207 -4.00 -15.23 -9.20
N PHE A 208 -3.79 -14.93 -7.92
CA PHE A 208 -3.68 -13.54 -7.45
C PHE A 208 -2.42 -12.86 -8.00
N GLY A 209 -1.29 -13.59 -8.01
CA GLY A 209 0.01 -13.07 -8.44
C GLY A 209 0.09 -12.72 -9.93
N LYS A 210 -0.76 -13.30 -10.78
CA LYS A 210 -0.80 -12.99 -12.22
C LYS A 210 -1.53 -11.70 -12.58
N ASN A 211 -2.43 -11.21 -11.71
CA ASN A 211 -3.22 -9.98 -11.93
C ASN A 211 -3.23 -9.04 -10.70
N PRO A 212 -2.08 -8.71 -10.08
CA PRO A 212 -2.02 -8.04 -8.78
C PRO A 212 -2.44 -6.57 -8.84
N LEU A 213 -2.10 -5.85 -9.92
CA LEU A 213 -2.52 -4.46 -10.10
C LEU A 213 -4.01 -4.35 -10.41
N PHE A 214 -4.55 -5.27 -11.21
CA PHE A 214 -5.97 -5.30 -11.52
C PHE A 214 -6.82 -5.52 -10.26
N ILE A 215 -6.48 -6.52 -9.44
CA ILE A 215 -7.22 -6.77 -8.19
C ILE A 215 -7.07 -5.60 -7.21
N PHE A 216 -5.91 -4.95 -7.15
CA PHE A 216 -5.72 -3.75 -6.34
C PHE A 216 -6.68 -2.63 -6.77
N VAL A 217 -6.74 -2.31 -8.06
CA VAL A 217 -7.66 -1.30 -8.61
C VAL A 217 -9.11 -1.70 -8.35
N LEU A 218 -9.46 -2.95 -8.60
CA LEU A 218 -10.80 -3.49 -8.39
C LEU A 218 -11.22 -3.38 -6.91
N SER A 219 -10.33 -3.69 -5.98
CA SER A 219 -10.58 -3.60 -4.54
C SER A 219 -10.90 -2.17 -4.07
N GLY A 220 -10.40 -1.15 -4.78
CA GLY A 220 -10.73 0.24 -4.52
C GLY A 220 -11.92 0.75 -5.33
N ALA A 221 -12.12 0.27 -6.54
CA ALA A 221 -13.19 0.70 -7.43
C ALA A 221 -14.55 0.11 -7.03
N LEU A 222 -14.60 -1.19 -6.76
CA LEU A 222 -15.84 -1.91 -6.49
C LEU A 222 -16.60 -1.37 -5.26
N PRO A 223 -15.98 -1.17 -4.08
CA PRO A 223 -16.67 -0.56 -2.94
C PRO A 223 -17.19 0.85 -3.23
N ARG A 224 -16.45 1.64 -4.03
CA ARG A 224 -16.84 3.03 -4.35
C ARG A 224 -18.02 3.07 -5.32
N LEU A 225 -18.05 2.17 -6.31
CA LEU A 225 -19.16 2.03 -7.25
C LEU A 225 -20.41 1.51 -6.54
N LEU A 226 -20.27 0.48 -5.72
CA LEU A 226 -21.38 -0.03 -4.91
C LEU A 226 -21.84 1.00 -3.88
N GLY A 227 -20.95 1.87 -3.40
CA GLY A 227 -21.30 3.01 -2.56
C GLY A 227 -22.21 4.05 -3.24
N LEU A 228 -22.35 4.01 -4.57
CA LEU A 228 -23.35 4.83 -5.26
C LEU A 228 -24.77 4.24 -5.14
N ILE A 229 -24.89 2.95 -4.88
CA ILE A 229 -26.18 2.28 -4.66
C ILE A 229 -26.60 2.52 -3.22
N ARG A 230 -27.64 3.32 -3.04
CA ARG A 230 -28.25 3.64 -1.75
C ARG A 230 -29.43 2.71 -1.49
N ILE A 231 -29.28 1.79 -0.53
CA ILE A 231 -30.36 0.90 -0.06
C ILE A 231 -30.98 1.54 1.19
N PRO A 232 -32.30 1.81 1.23
CA PRO A 232 -32.95 2.38 2.41
C PRO A 232 -32.76 1.50 3.65
N ASN A 233 -32.33 2.09 4.76
CA ASN A 233 -32.00 1.39 6.01
C ASN A 233 -32.57 2.11 7.25
N GLY A 234 -33.81 2.60 7.13
CA GLY A 234 -34.52 3.30 8.21
C GLY A 234 -34.19 4.79 8.32
N LEU A 235 -34.57 5.40 9.44
CA LEU A 235 -34.32 6.81 9.77
C LEU A 235 -33.26 6.89 10.90
N ASN A 236 -32.39 7.89 10.85
CA ASN A 236 -31.50 8.20 11.96
C ASN A 236 -32.30 8.81 13.15
N PRO A 237 -31.69 8.98 14.34
CA PRO A 237 -32.35 9.60 15.50
C PRO A 237 -32.86 11.03 15.26
N GLN A 238 -32.41 11.68 14.18
CA GLN A 238 -32.80 13.02 13.74
C GLN A 238 -33.84 13.00 12.60
N GLY A 239 -34.41 11.84 12.25
CA GLY A 239 -35.46 11.70 11.24
C GLY A 239 -34.99 11.73 9.77
N GLN A 240 -33.67 11.66 9.50
CA GLN A 240 -33.14 11.62 8.14
C GLN A 240 -33.01 10.17 7.64
N PRO A 241 -33.29 9.90 6.35
CA PRO A 241 -33.14 8.56 5.77
C PRO A 241 -31.70 8.09 5.82
N LEU A 242 -31.48 6.95 6.47
CA LEU A 242 -30.21 6.26 6.49
C LEU A 242 -30.16 5.35 5.27
N TYR A 243 -29.07 5.44 4.52
CA TYR A 243 -28.81 4.54 3.40
C TYR A 243 -27.65 3.63 3.76
N THR A 244 -27.83 2.33 3.48
CA THR A 244 -26.73 1.36 3.49
C THR A 244 -26.26 1.09 2.07
N THR A 245 -25.04 0.62 1.94
CA THR A 245 -24.46 0.19 0.66
C THR A 245 -24.59 -1.32 0.51
N PRO A 246 -24.49 -1.92 -0.69
CA PRO A 246 -24.58 -3.37 -0.85
C PRO A 246 -23.61 -4.16 0.05
N PHE A 247 -22.38 -3.67 0.22
CA PHE A 247 -21.41 -4.28 1.14
C PHE A 247 -21.76 -4.05 2.61
N GLY A 248 -22.28 -2.87 2.96
CA GLY A 248 -22.79 -2.61 4.32
C GLY A 248 -24.00 -3.49 4.66
N TRP A 249 -24.92 -3.68 3.71
CA TRP A 249 -26.07 -4.56 3.85
C TRP A 249 -25.65 -6.00 4.06
N PHE A 250 -24.71 -6.50 3.25
CA PHE A 250 -24.16 -7.86 3.39
C PHE A 250 -23.53 -8.08 4.76
N TYR A 251 -22.76 -7.10 5.26
CA TYR A 251 -22.22 -7.19 6.62
C TYR A 251 -23.32 -7.25 7.69
N GLU A 252 -24.28 -6.33 7.66
CA GLU A 252 -25.32 -6.21 8.69
C GLU A 252 -26.29 -7.40 8.71
N HIS A 253 -26.66 -7.93 7.54
CA HIS A 253 -27.70 -8.96 7.43
C HIS A 253 -27.17 -10.38 7.29
N VAL A 254 -25.94 -10.57 6.80
CA VAL A 254 -25.36 -11.90 6.59
C VAL A 254 -24.24 -12.16 7.59
N CYS A 255 -23.25 -11.28 7.69
CA CYS A 255 -22.05 -11.58 8.48
C CYS A 255 -22.24 -11.36 9.99
N LYS A 256 -22.87 -10.25 10.37
CA LYS A 256 -23.07 -9.85 11.77
C LYS A 256 -23.99 -10.79 12.56
N PRO A 257 -25.11 -11.32 12.01
CA PRO A 257 -26.03 -12.18 12.77
C PRO A 257 -25.48 -13.58 13.09
N ILE A 258 -24.37 -14.00 12.47
CA ILE A 258 -23.83 -15.35 12.62
C ILE A 258 -23.22 -15.60 14.01
N SER A 259 -22.78 -14.56 14.70
CA SER A 259 -22.23 -14.70 16.05
C SER A 259 -22.46 -13.42 16.85
N SER A 260 -22.69 -13.57 18.15
CA SER A 260 -22.73 -12.45 19.10
C SER A 260 -21.41 -11.69 19.16
N ASN A 261 -20.29 -12.32 18.78
CA ASN A 261 -18.99 -11.68 18.70
C ASN A 261 -18.79 -11.00 17.33
N LEU A 262 -18.75 -9.66 17.35
CA LEU A 262 -18.55 -8.82 16.16
C LEU A 262 -17.25 -9.12 15.39
N ASN A 263 -16.22 -9.66 16.06
CA ASN A 263 -14.97 -10.04 15.43
C ASN A 263 -15.17 -11.22 14.46
N ASN A 264 -16.03 -12.18 14.81
CA ASN A 264 -16.32 -13.33 13.97
C ASN A 264 -17.09 -12.92 12.71
N GLY A 265 -18.05 -12.01 12.84
CA GLY A 265 -18.76 -11.44 11.68
C GLY A 265 -17.80 -10.69 10.75
N SER A 266 -16.88 -9.91 11.30
CA SER A 266 -15.86 -9.17 10.52
C SER A 266 -14.87 -10.12 9.83
N LEU A 267 -14.47 -11.21 10.49
CA LEU A 267 -13.63 -12.25 9.90
C LEU A 267 -14.34 -12.93 8.72
N LEU A 268 -15.60 -13.31 8.89
CA LEU A 268 -16.38 -13.92 7.82
C LEU A 268 -16.51 -12.98 6.62
N TYR A 269 -16.83 -11.71 6.87
CA TYR A 269 -16.88 -10.69 5.83
C TYR A 269 -15.57 -10.61 5.05
N ALA A 270 -14.42 -10.58 5.73
CA ALA A 270 -13.11 -10.57 5.10
C ALA A 270 -12.85 -11.83 4.24
N VAL A 271 -13.18 -13.01 4.75
CA VAL A 271 -13.04 -14.29 4.01
C VAL A 271 -13.91 -14.31 2.77
N CYS A 272 -15.19 -13.93 2.87
CA CYS A 272 -16.10 -13.86 1.74
C CYS A 272 -15.61 -12.87 0.68
N MET A 273 -15.11 -11.70 1.09
CA MET A 273 -14.57 -10.71 0.15
C MET A 273 -13.31 -11.22 -0.56
N ILE A 274 -12.37 -11.84 0.17
CA ILE A 274 -11.17 -12.42 -0.44
C ILE A 274 -11.55 -13.54 -1.43
N LEU A 275 -12.49 -14.41 -1.07
CA LEU A 275 -12.99 -15.47 -1.96
C LEU A 275 -13.69 -14.90 -3.18
N MET A 276 -14.49 -13.86 -3.04
CA MET A 276 -15.13 -13.16 -4.16
C MET A 276 -14.08 -12.62 -5.13
N TYR A 277 -13.07 -11.89 -4.63
CA TYR A 277 -12.01 -11.39 -5.50
C TYR A 277 -11.19 -12.53 -6.12
N TRP A 278 -10.93 -13.60 -5.37
CA TRP A 278 -10.25 -14.79 -5.87
C TRP A 278 -11.02 -15.44 -7.03
N LEU A 279 -12.35 -15.59 -6.91
CA LEU A 279 -13.18 -16.14 -7.99
C LEU A 279 -13.11 -15.30 -9.27
N ILE A 280 -13.06 -13.97 -9.14
CA ILE A 280 -12.90 -13.07 -10.29
C ILE A 280 -11.56 -13.31 -10.98
N VAL A 281 -10.45 -13.29 -10.23
CA VAL A 281 -9.12 -13.50 -10.84
C VAL A 281 -8.92 -14.94 -11.31
N TRP A 282 -9.56 -15.93 -10.68
CA TRP A 282 -9.55 -17.31 -11.12
C TRP A 282 -10.27 -17.48 -12.46
N PHE A 283 -11.42 -16.81 -12.63
CA PHE A 283 -12.12 -16.79 -13.92
C PHE A 283 -11.27 -16.13 -15.01
N MET A 284 -10.56 -15.04 -14.69
CA MET A 284 -9.62 -14.41 -15.62
C MET A 284 -8.46 -15.35 -15.99
N ASP A 285 -7.87 -16.05 -15.02
CA ASP A 285 -6.80 -17.03 -15.26
C ASP A 285 -7.28 -18.19 -16.14
N LYS A 286 -8.50 -18.70 -15.90
CA LYS A 286 -9.13 -19.73 -16.76
C LYS A 286 -9.30 -19.26 -18.20
N LYS A 287 -9.58 -17.96 -18.39
CA LYS A 287 -9.67 -17.33 -19.72
C LYS A 287 -8.33 -16.82 -20.26
N LYS A 288 -7.22 -17.02 -19.55
CA LYS A 288 -5.88 -16.51 -19.88
C LYS A 288 -5.83 -14.99 -20.09
N ILE A 289 -6.68 -14.25 -19.38
CA ILE A 289 -6.70 -12.79 -19.40
C ILE A 289 -5.73 -12.29 -18.34
N TYR A 290 -4.62 -11.69 -18.80
CA TYR A 290 -3.58 -11.16 -17.93
C TYR A 290 -3.38 -9.67 -18.23
N ILE A 291 -3.82 -8.82 -17.30
CA ILE A 291 -3.69 -7.38 -17.41
C ILE A 291 -2.35 -7.01 -16.79
N ARG A 292 -1.36 -6.74 -17.66
CA ARG A 292 -0.06 -6.21 -17.29
C ARG A 292 -0.07 -4.71 -17.56
N VAL A 293 0.48 -3.94 -16.63
CA VAL A 293 0.71 -2.48 -16.75
C VAL A 293 2.21 -2.26 -16.77
#